data_AF-A0A2G8SR33-F1
#
_entry.id   AF-A0A2G8SR33-F1
#
_cell.length_a   1.000
_cell.length_b   1.000
_cell.length_c   1.000
_cell.angle_alpha   90.00
_cell.angle_beta   90.00
_cell.angle_gamma   90.00
#
_symmetry.space_group_name_H-M   'P 1'
#
loop_
_entity.id
_entity.type
_entity.pdbx_description
1 polymer ?
#
loop_
_entity_poly.entity_id
_entity_poly.type
_entity_poly.pdbx_seq_one_letter_code
_entity_poly.pdbx_strand_id
1 'polypeptide(L)'
;MSGKYIVVFKDHVTQPEIDKYAEDVAANGGQIGQRYDTVLKGFSASIPDAYLSQLQSFTGSVIDYIGTSTAHSIAPTPPIPSLLVCPFVPRDRNPVTLPASGD
;
A
#
# COMPACT_ATOMS: atom_id res chain seq x y z
N MET A 1 9.50 -8.74 -5.14
CA MET A 1 8.19 -8.78 -5.83
C MET A 1 8.08 -7.55 -6.71
N SER A 2 7.46 -7.65 -7.88
CA SER A 2 7.18 -6.48 -8.74
C SER A 2 5.68 -6.35 -8.94
N GLY A 3 5.15 -5.17 -8.62
CA GLY A 3 3.73 -4.84 -8.76
C GLY A 3 3.51 -3.94 -9.96
N LYS A 4 2.29 -3.94 -10.52
CA LYS A 4 1.86 -2.92 -11.48
C LYS A 4 1.36 -1.71 -10.70
N TYR A 5 1.96 -0.56 -10.96
CA TYR A 5 1.60 0.70 -10.32
C TYR A 5 1.25 1.74 -11.39
N ILE A 6 0.44 2.71 -10.99
CA ILE A 6 0.14 3.90 -11.78
C ILE A 6 0.69 5.08 -11.00
N VAL A 7 1.69 5.74 -11.59
CA VAL A 7 2.33 6.93 -11.03
C VAL A 7 1.74 8.14 -11.72
N VAL A 8 1.13 9.02 -10.93
CA VAL A 8 0.55 10.29 -11.39
C VAL A 8 1.44 11.42 -10.89
N PHE A 9 1.87 12.28 -11.80
CA PHE A 9 2.70 13.43 -11.53
C PHE A 9 1.85 14.70 -11.42
N LYS A 10 2.42 15.73 -10.79
CA LYS A 10 1.79 17.05 -10.74
C LYS A 10 1.81 17.74 -12.11
N ASP A 11 0.91 18.69 -12.30
CA ASP A 11 0.73 19.42 -13.57
C ASP A 11 1.96 20.23 -13.99
N HIS A 12 2.75 20.70 -13.01
CA HIS A 12 3.99 21.44 -13.29
C HIS A 12 5.11 20.56 -13.86
N VAL A 13 4.96 19.24 -13.84
CA VAL A 13 5.98 18.29 -14.30
C VAL A 13 5.87 18.14 -15.81
N THR A 14 6.97 18.40 -16.48
CA THR A 14 7.02 18.35 -17.94
C THR A 14 7.09 16.91 -18.46
N GLN A 15 6.58 16.66 -19.67
CA GLN A 15 6.73 15.37 -20.36
C GLN A 15 8.17 14.80 -20.33
N PRO A 16 9.22 15.57 -20.64
CA PRO A 16 10.59 15.05 -20.59
C PRO A 16 11.04 14.63 -19.20
N GLU A 17 10.55 15.26 -18.13
CA GLU A 17 10.79 14.78 -16.76
C GLU A 17 10.10 13.44 -16.50
N ILE A 18 8.84 13.31 -16.93
CA ILE A 18 8.09 12.05 -16.81
C ILE A 18 8.82 10.92 -17.57
N ASP A 19 9.34 11.21 -18.77
CA ASP A 19 10.12 10.26 -19.56
C ASP A 19 11.38 9.82 -18.81
N LYS A 20 12.11 10.78 -18.20
CA LYS A 20 13.28 10.46 -17.36
C LYS A 20 12.94 9.55 -16.20
N TYR A 21 11.85 9.81 -15.47
CA TYR A 21 11.41 8.91 -14.39
C TYR A 21 11.02 7.54 -14.93
N ALA A 22 10.42 7.47 -16.12
CA ALA A 22 10.08 6.21 -16.76
C ALA A 22 11.33 5.42 -17.18
N GLU A 23 12.35 6.08 -17.73
CA GLU A 23 13.64 5.46 -18.03
C GLU A 23 14.35 4.98 -16.76
N ASP A 24 14.32 5.77 -15.67
CA ASP A 24 14.92 5.39 -14.39
C ASP A 24 14.23 4.16 -13.80
N VAL A 25 12.90 4.10 -13.84
CA VAL A 25 12.13 2.91 -13.44
C VAL A 25 12.53 1.70 -14.30
N ALA A 26 12.68 1.87 -15.62
CA ALA A 26 13.11 0.79 -16.50
C ALA A 26 14.55 0.31 -16.19
N ALA A 27 15.46 1.25 -15.92
CA ALA A 27 16.85 0.97 -15.54
C ALA A 27 16.96 0.23 -14.21
N ASN A 28 16.05 0.50 -13.26
CA ASN A 28 15.97 -0.16 -11.96
C ASN A 28 15.22 -1.52 -11.99
N GLY A 29 14.97 -2.08 -13.17
CA GLY A 29 14.32 -3.39 -13.33
C GLY A 29 12.79 -3.31 -13.34
N GLY A 30 12.22 -2.11 -13.49
CA GLY A 30 10.81 -1.91 -13.79
C GLY A 30 10.50 -2.04 -15.27
N GLN A 31 9.20 -2.06 -15.62
CA GLN A 31 8.76 -2.06 -17.02
C GLN A 31 7.68 -1.02 -17.22
N ILE A 32 7.90 -0.09 -18.14
CA ILE A 32 6.90 0.91 -18.50
C ILE A 32 5.80 0.25 -19.34
N GLY A 33 4.55 0.50 -18.95
CA GLY A 33 3.36 -0.04 -19.59
C GLY A 33 2.68 1.01 -20.47
N GLN A 34 1.78 1.79 -19.88
CA GLN A 34 0.98 2.79 -20.58
C GLN A 34 1.36 4.19 -20.10
N ARG A 35 1.54 5.14 -21.02
CA ARG A 35 1.80 6.55 -20.68
C ARG A 35 0.54 7.37 -20.89
N TYR A 36 0.26 8.25 -19.95
CA TYR A 36 -0.87 9.16 -19.95
C TYR A 36 -0.36 10.58 -20.07
N ASP A 37 -0.88 11.30 -21.06
CA ASP A 37 -0.41 12.66 -21.38
C ASP A 37 -1.53 13.68 -21.56
N THR A 38 -2.72 13.22 -21.95
CA THR A 38 -3.85 14.07 -22.34
C THR A 38 -4.79 14.41 -21.20
N VAL A 39 -5.09 13.45 -20.33
CA VAL A 39 -6.07 13.61 -19.22
C VAL A 39 -5.38 13.72 -17.87
N LEU A 40 -4.25 13.03 -17.71
CA LEU A 40 -3.44 13.01 -16.49
C LEU A 40 -1.99 12.80 -16.89
N LYS A 41 -1.08 13.55 -16.28
CA LYS A 41 0.37 13.43 -16.47
C LYS A 41 0.87 12.24 -15.66
N GLY A 42 1.09 11.10 -16.30
CA GLY A 42 1.39 9.88 -15.57
C GLY A 42 1.81 8.71 -16.43
N PHE A 43 2.24 7.63 -15.78
CA PHE A 43 2.46 6.36 -16.46
C PHE A 43 2.16 5.17 -15.56
N SER A 44 1.69 4.10 -16.19
CA SER A 44 1.67 2.79 -15.59
C SER A 44 3.01 2.11 -15.81
N ALA A 45 3.59 1.56 -14.75
CA ALA A 45 4.79 0.75 -14.82
C ALA A 45 4.71 -0.43 -13.85
N SER A 46 5.37 -1.53 -14.20
CA SER A 46 5.80 -2.52 -13.23
C SER A 46 6.96 -1.93 -12.46
N ILE A 47 6.82 -1.83 -11.15
CA ILE A 47 7.85 -1.28 -10.27
C ILE A 47 8.20 -2.34 -9.22
N PRO A 48 9.49 -2.63 -9.01
CA PRO A 48 9.91 -3.50 -7.91
C PRO A 48 9.66 -2.84 -6.55
N ASP A 49 9.30 -3.63 -5.54
CA ASP A 49 9.03 -3.16 -4.16
C ASP A 49 10.18 -2.34 -3.56
N ALA A 50 11.43 -2.73 -3.85
CA ALA A 50 12.62 -1.99 -3.47
C ALA A 50 12.63 -0.53 -3.97
N TYR A 51 12.18 -0.31 -5.21
CA TYR A 51 12.14 1.03 -5.82
C TYR A 51 10.84 1.78 -5.51
N LEU A 52 9.74 1.06 -5.27
CA LEU A 52 8.47 1.63 -4.83
C LEU A 52 8.67 2.49 -3.56
N SER A 53 9.44 2.01 -2.59
CA SER A 53 9.70 2.73 -1.34
C SER A 53 10.41 4.07 -1.57
N GLN A 54 11.28 4.15 -2.58
CA GLN A 54 11.90 5.40 -3.01
C GLN A 54 10.89 6.32 -3.69
N LEU A 55 10.10 5.81 -4.63
CA LEU A 55 9.04 6.59 -5.28
C LEU A 55 8.03 7.15 -4.27
N GLN A 56 7.68 6.37 -3.25
CA GLN A 56 6.84 6.82 -2.16
C GLN A 56 7.41 8.02 -1.40
N SER A 57 8.73 8.14 -1.33
CA SER A 57 9.40 9.28 -0.71
C SER A 57 9.32 10.55 -1.58
N PHE A 58 9.09 10.41 -2.89
CA PHE A 58 8.88 11.53 -3.82
C PHE A 58 7.40 11.94 -3.95
N THR A 59 6.48 11.15 -3.37
CA THR A 59 5.06 11.50 -3.28
C THR A 59 4.86 12.74 -2.41
N GLY A 60 4.15 13.73 -2.96
CA GLY A 60 3.95 15.04 -2.35
C GLY A 60 4.82 16.14 -2.95
N SER A 61 6.01 15.81 -3.48
CA SER A 61 6.89 16.74 -4.18
C SER A 61 6.54 16.83 -5.66
N VAL A 62 6.94 15.83 -6.43
CA VAL A 62 6.79 15.77 -7.90
C VAL A 62 5.70 14.77 -8.31
N ILE A 63 5.53 13.71 -7.51
CA ILE A 63 4.49 12.71 -7.68
C ILE A 63 3.27 13.16 -6.87
N ASP A 64 2.13 13.22 -7.52
CA ASP A 64 0.86 13.54 -6.89
C ASP A 64 0.30 12.31 -6.17
N TYR A 65 0.28 11.16 -6.87
CA TYR A 65 -0.32 9.94 -6.36
C TYR A 65 0.32 8.67 -6.96
N ILE A 66 0.44 7.62 -6.14
CA ILE A 66 0.87 6.28 -6.56
C ILE A 66 -0.23 5.29 -6.22
N GLY A 67 -0.91 4.77 -7.24
CA GLY A 67 -1.93 3.74 -7.09
C GLY A 67 -1.39 2.34 -7.35
N THR A 68 -1.72 1.37 -6.51
CA THR A 68 -1.57 -0.05 -6.86
C THR A 68 -2.59 -0.39 -7.94
N SER A 69 -2.13 -0.92 -9.07
CA SER A 69 -3.02 -1.56 -10.03
C SER A 69 -3.37 -2.94 -9.48
N THR A 70 -4.18 -2.97 -8.43
CA THR A 70 -4.88 -4.19 -8.08
C THR A 70 -5.97 -4.37 -9.13
N ALA A 71 -5.95 -5.53 -9.81
CA ALA A 71 -7.17 -5.98 -10.45
C ALA A 71 -8.26 -5.86 -9.38
N HIS A 72 -9.31 -5.09 -9.66
CA HIS A 72 -10.47 -4.97 -8.79
C HIS A 72 -11.08 -6.36 -8.68
N SER A 73 -10.52 -7.17 -7.78
CA SER A 73 -11.09 -8.44 -7.40
C SER A 73 -12.34 -8.05 -6.65
N ILE A 74 -13.47 -8.09 -7.36
CA ILE A 74 -14.81 -8.04 -6.81
C ILE A 74 -14.96 -9.22 -5.83
N ALA A 75 -14.32 -9.12 -4.67
CA ALA A 75 -14.44 -10.09 -3.61
C ALA A 75 -15.88 -10.00 -3.10
N PRO A 76 -16.67 -11.09 -3.10
CA PRO A 76 -17.96 -11.08 -2.44
C PRO A 76 -17.74 -10.72 -0.98
N THR A 77 -18.38 -9.65 -0.51
CA THR A 77 -18.31 -9.20 0.88
C THR A 77 -18.63 -10.36 1.82
N PRO A 78 -17.79 -10.67 2.82
CA PRO A 78 -18.19 -11.58 3.88
C PRO A 78 -19.35 -10.95 4.68
N PRO A 79 -20.34 -11.75 5.15
CA PRO A 79 -21.43 -11.24 5.96
C PRO A 79 -20.87 -10.65 7.26
N ILE A 80 -21.36 -9.46 7.60
CA ILE A 80 -21.04 -8.71 8.81
C ILE A 80 -21.29 -9.62 10.04
N PRO A 81 -20.30 -9.90 10.91
CA PRO A 81 -20.59 -10.56 12.17
C PRO A 81 -21.36 -9.58 13.05
N SER A 82 -22.61 -9.94 13.32
CA SER A 82 -23.51 -9.24 14.22
C SER A 82 -22.84 -9.03 15.59
N LEU A 83 -22.70 -7.77 15.98
CA LEU A 83 -22.37 -7.23 17.30
C LEU A 83 -22.32 -8.28 18.43
N LEU A 84 -21.12 -8.74 18.77
CA LEU A 84 -20.86 -9.33 20.08
C LEU A 84 -20.84 -8.16 21.07
N VAL A 85 -21.99 -7.94 21.70
CA VAL A 85 -22.13 -7.13 22.90
C VAL A 85 -21.11 -7.62 23.93
N CYS A 86 -20.18 -6.76 24.31
CA CYS A 86 -19.34 -6.96 25.47
C CYS A 86 -20.09 -6.45 26.71
N PRO A 87 -20.56 -7.30 27.64
CA PRO A 87 -20.73 -6.89 29.01
C PRO A 87 -19.43 -7.17 29.77
N PHE A 88 -18.72 -6.10 30.09
CA PHE A 88 -18.30 -5.78 31.45
C PHE A 88 -17.76 -6.96 32.30
N VAL A 89 -16.43 -7.11 32.30
CA VAL A 89 -15.68 -7.94 33.25
C VAL A 89 -15.77 -7.34 34.66
N PRO A 90 -16.33 -8.05 35.67
CA PRO A 90 -16.08 -7.73 37.07
C PRO A 90 -14.73 -8.33 37.50
N ARG A 91 -13.92 -7.46 38.10
CA ARG A 91 -12.56 -7.70 38.59
C ARG A 91 -12.62 -8.50 39.89
N ASP A 92 -12.56 -9.83 39.81
CA ASP A 92 -12.45 -10.69 41.01
C ASP A 92 -11.00 -11.03 41.35
N ARG A 93 -10.72 -11.00 42.65
CA ARG A 93 -9.41 -11.01 43.30
C ARG A 93 -8.76 -12.40 43.28
N ASN A 94 -7.51 -12.42 42.80
CA ASN A 94 -6.34 -13.12 43.37
C ASN A 94 -6.55 -14.48 44.09
N PRO A 95 -6.17 -15.62 43.48
CA PRO A 95 -5.98 -16.87 44.23
C PRO A 95 -4.58 -16.90 44.89
N VAL A 96 -4.54 -16.79 46.22
CA VAL A 96 -3.35 -17.10 47.02
C VAL A 96 -3.23 -18.62 47.17
N THR A 97 -2.08 -19.13 46.74
CA THR A 97 -1.58 -20.50 46.79
C THR A 97 -1.72 -21.18 48.16
N LEU A 98 -2.30 -22.39 48.18
CA LEU A 98 -2.23 -23.37 49.28
C LEU A 98 -0.94 -24.21 49.15
N PRO A 99 -0.17 -24.47 50.23
CA PRO A 99 0.94 -25.42 50.19
C PRO A 99 0.48 -26.88 50.35
N ALA A 100 1.23 -27.76 49.70
CA ALA A 100 1.05 -29.21 49.59
C ALA A 100 1.27 -29.98 50.91
N SER A 101 0.62 -31.14 51.01
CA SER A 101 0.76 -32.16 52.05
C SER A 101 2.12 -32.88 52.03
N GLY A 102 2.63 -33.30 53.20
CA GLY A 102 3.60 -34.40 53.31
C GLY A 102 4.38 -34.46 54.63
N ASP A 103 4.12 -35.56 55.38
CA ASP A 103 4.79 -36.14 56.56
C ASP A 103 4.53 -35.53 57.95
#